data_AF-A0A7W1VWS9-F1
#
_entry.id   AF-A0A7W1VWS9-F1
#
_cell.length_a   1.000
_cell.length_b   1.000
_cell.length_c   1.000
_cell.angle_alpha   90.00
_cell.angle_beta   90.00
_cell.angle_gamma   90.00
#
_symmetry.space_group_name_H-M   'P 1'
#
loop_
_entity.id
_entity.type
_entity.pdbx_description
1 polymer ?
#
loop_
_entity_poly.entity_id
_entity_poly.type
_entity_poly.pdbx_seq_one_letter_code
_entity_poly.pdbx_strand_id
1 'polypeptide(L)'
;HALNIPTTRSLAVVATGEPVFRETTLPGAILTRIAASHLRVGTVEWAASTGENENLRALTDYTLQRHYPTLTNVDQPYVALLKAVLERQAVLIARWQHVGFVHGVMNTDNMALSGETIDYGPCAFMDAYHPATAFSSIDQHGRYAYANQPKIAHWNISRLASAMLPLLHTNKEEAVAVANSVLETFPEIFHKHCLVGQRAKLGLFNEEPGDAELAESLLAVMQEQGADFTNTFRDLSGEVMTNIELAAHAEFRAWHTRWQERLGRQPQNRDKARALMRQHNPAFIPRNHKVEEALAAATFHGDLSELEKLLDVIAQPFAYDRQLPDFSTPPAPDAPVYQTFCGT
;
A
#
# COMPACT_ATOMS: atom_id res chain seq x y z
N HIS A 1 8.82 4.22 -1.95
CA HIS A 1 10.20 3.73 -1.70
C HIS A 1 10.71 4.18 -0.34
N ALA A 2 10.78 5.48 -0.06
CA ALA A 2 11.27 5.99 1.24
C ALA A 2 10.44 5.54 2.46
N LEU A 3 9.16 5.21 2.27
CA LEU A 3 8.32 4.52 3.27
C LEU A 3 8.66 3.03 3.48
N ASN A 4 9.74 2.52 2.87
CA ASN A 4 10.15 1.11 2.91
C ASN A 4 9.11 0.12 2.38
N ILE A 5 8.24 0.57 1.47
CA ILE A 5 7.26 -0.26 0.75
C ILE A 5 7.86 -0.67 -0.60
N PRO A 6 7.85 -1.96 -0.97
CA PRO A 6 8.30 -2.41 -2.28
C PRO A 6 7.52 -1.71 -3.39
N THR A 7 8.24 -1.14 -4.35
CA THR A 7 7.67 -0.34 -5.42
C THR A 7 8.61 -0.28 -6.60
N THR A 8 8.04 -0.18 -7.80
CA THR A 8 8.74 0.35 -8.95
C THR A 8 9.30 1.75 -8.67
N ARG A 9 10.34 2.14 -9.40
CA ARG A 9 11.08 3.39 -9.21
C ARG A 9 10.94 4.27 -10.44
N SER A 10 10.80 5.57 -10.21
CA SER A 10 10.90 6.61 -11.23
C SER A 10 12.36 7.03 -11.37
N LEU A 11 12.94 6.87 -12.57
CA LEU A 11 14.30 7.33 -12.87
C LEU A 11 14.31 8.76 -13.40
N ALA A 12 13.43 9.06 -14.36
CA ALA A 12 13.37 10.35 -15.02
C ALA A 12 11.96 10.63 -15.56
N VAL A 13 11.58 11.90 -15.58
CA VAL A 13 10.40 12.42 -16.28
C VAL A 13 10.91 13.40 -17.33
N VAL A 14 10.49 13.22 -18.58
CA VAL A 14 10.94 14.03 -19.72
C VAL A 14 9.73 14.59 -20.45
N ALA A 15 9.71 15.90 -20.68
CA ALA A 15 8.70 16.54 -21.52
C ALA A 15 8.93 16.16 -22.98
N THR A 16 7.87 15.83 -23.72
CA THR A 16 7.96 15.50 -25.15
C THR A 16 7.98 16.75 -26.03
N GLY A 17 7.48 17.88 -25.51
CA GLY A 17 7.20 19.09 -26.30
C GLY A 17 5.92 19.01 -27.15
N GLU A 18 5.23 17.87 -27.12
CA GLU A 18 3.99 17.64 -27.87
C GLU A 18 2.77 17.68 -26.95
N PRO A 19 1.63 18.20 -27.41
CA PRO A 19 0.39 18.14 -26.65
C PRO A 19 -0.23 16.74 -26.66
N VAL A 20 -0.91 16.39 -25.57
CA VAL A 20 -1.76 15.20 -25.43
C VAL A 20 -3.19 15.66 -25.20
N PHE A 21 -4.11 15.17 -26.02
CA PHE A 21 -5.53 15.53 -25.95
C PHE A 21 -6.29 14.55 -25.06
N ARG A 22 -6.87 15.05 -23.96
CA ARG A 22 -7.83 14.34 -23.10
C ARG A 22 -9.11 15.16 -23.00
N GLU A 23 -9.77 15.16 -21.85
CA GLU A 23 -10.83 16.14 -21.52
C GLU A 23 -10.33 17.59 -21.72
N THR A 24 -9.05 17.82 -21.44
CA THR A 24 -8.32 19.06 -21.73
C THR A 24 -7.03 18.77 -22.49
N THR A 25 -6.44 19.79 -23.12
CA THR A 25 -5.12 19.67 -23.75
C THR A 25 -4.04 19.80 -22.68
N LEU A 26 -3.19 18.79 -22.54
CA LEU A 26 -2.12 18.72 -21.55
C LEU A 26 -0.75 18.54 -22.22
N PRO A 27 0.35 18.95 -21.59
CA PRO A 27 1.69 18.65 -22.10
C PRO A 27 2.00 17.15 -22.03
N GLY A 28 2.55 16.60 -23.09
CA GLY A 28 3.04 15.23 -23.13
C GLY A 28 4.33 15.06 -22.32
N ALA A 29 4.42 13.93 -21.61
CA ALA A 29 5.59 13.55 -20.84
C ALA A 29 5.81 12.03 -20.86
N ILE A 30 7.07 11.62 -20.67
CA ILE A 30 7.49 10.23 -20.57
C ILE A 30 8.12 10.00 -19.21
N LEU A 31 7.64 8.99 -18.48
CA LEU A 31 8.24 8.50 -17.24
C LEU A 31 9.09 7.26 -17.53
N THR A 32 10.39 7.34 -17.25
CA THR A 32 11.27 6.16 -17.27
C THR A 32 11.16 5.41 -15.94
N ARG A 33 10.52 4.24 -15.98
CA ARG A 33 10.31 3.37 -14.83
C ARG A 33 11.35 2.25 -14.75
N ILE A 34 11.91 2.05 -13.56
CA ILE A 34 12.75 0.90 -13.21
C ILE A 34 11.95 -0.01 -12.28
N ALA A 35 12.02 -1.32 -12.50
CA ALA A 35 11.38 -2.32 -11.64
C ALA A 35 12.25 -3.56 -11.57
N ALA A 36 12.08 -4.39 -10.52
CA ALA A 36 12.66 -5.73 -10.54
C ALA A 36 12.11 -6.54 -11.72
N SER A 37 10.84 -6.32 -12.07
CA SER A 37 10.15 -6.95 -13.21
C SER A 37 8.82 -6.27 -13.54
N HIS A 38 8.39 -6.42 -14.79
CA HIS A 38 7.07 -6.01 -15.27
C HIS A 38 6.13 -7.20 -15.50
N LEU A 39 6.52 -8.41 -15.07
CA LEU A 39 5.65 -9.59 -15.03
C LEU A 39 4.53 -9.40 -14.02
N ARG A 40 3.30 -9.67 -14.44
CA ARG A 40 2.07 -9.40 -13.69
C ARG A 40 1.19 -10.64 -13.66
N VAL A 41 0.19 -10.65 -12.80
CA VAL A 41 -0.85 -11.71 -12.85
C VAL A 41 -1.49 -11.74 -14.23
N GLY A 42 -1.83 -10.58 -14.81
CA GLY A 42 -2.36 -10.48 -16.18
C GLY A 42 -1.45 -11.07 -17.26
N THR A 43 -0.12 -11.06 -17.08
CA THR A 43 0.82 -11.70 -18.02
C THR A 43 0.67 -13.22 -18.02
N VAL A 44 0.45 -13.81 -16.83
CA VAL A 44 0.25 -15.26 -16.67
C VAL A 44 -1.15 -15.67 -17.16
N GLU A 45 -2.17 -14.86 -16.88
CA GLU A 45 -3.52 -15.05 -17.44
C GLU A 45 -3.49 -15.03 -18.96
N TRP A 46 -2.79 -14.07 -19.56
CA TRP A 46 -2.60 -14.00 -21.01
C TRP A 46 -1.91 -15.27 -21.53
N ALA A 47 -0.78 -15.68 -20.94
CA ALA A 47 -0.06 -16.88 -21.37
C ALA A 47 -0.94 -18.14 -21.29
N ALA A 48 -1.70 -18.31 -20.21
CA ALA A 48 -2.65 -19.41 -20.06
C ALA A 48 -3.78 -19.37 -21.09
N SER A 49 -4.27 -18.17 -21.45
CA SER A 49 -5.36 -17.98 -22.41
C SER A 49 -4.99 -18.38 -23.85
N THR A 50 -3.70 -18.42 -24.19
CA THR A 50 -3.24 -18.88 -25.52
C THR A 50 -3.49 -20.37 -25.76
N GLY A 51 -3.74 -21.16 -24.69
CA GLY A 51 -3.86 -22.62 -24.77
C GLY A 51 -2.52 -23.35 -24.90
N GLU A 52 -1.41 -22.62 -25.02
CA GLU A 52 -0.07 -23.18 -25.17
C GLU A 52 0.61 -23.31 -23.80
N ASN A 53 0.54 -24.51 -23.21
CA ASN A 53 1.17 -24.79 -21.90
C ASN A 53 2.69 -24.57 -21.89
N GLU A 54 3.34 -24.60 -23.05
CA GLU A 54 4.78 -24.31 -23.18
C GLU A 54 5.09 -22.84 -22.88
N ASN A 55 4.29 -21.89 -23.37
CA ASN A 55 4.45 -20.46 -23.07
C ASN A 55 4.19 -20.17 -21.59
N LEU A 56 3.14 -20.77 -21.03
CA LEU A 56 2.84 -20.65 -19.60
C LEU A 56 4.00 -21.20 -18.76
N ARG A 57 4.54 -22.36 -19.12
CA ARG A 57 5.71 -22.96 -18.45
C ARG A 57 6.94 -22.06 -18.57
N ALA A 58 7.30 -21.62 -19.77
CA ALA A 58 8.46 -20.77 -20.01
C ALA A 58 8.39 -19.46 -19.21
N LEU A 59 7.22 -18.81 -19.18
CA LEU A 59 6.99 -17.60 -18.39
C LEU A 59 7.16 -17.87 -16.88
N THR A 60 6.61 -18.98 -16.40
CA THR A 60 6.63 -19.36 -14.99
C THR A 60 8.03 -19.77 -14.53
N ASP A 61 8.77 -20.52 -15.36
CA ASP A 61 10.16 -20.90 -15.12
C ASP A 61 11.07 -19.67 -15.09
N TYR A 62 10.89 -18.73 -16.03
CA TYR A 62 11.59 -17.45 -16.01
C TYR A 62 11.29 -16.63 -14.74
N THR A 63 10.03 -16.62 -14.30
CA THR A 63 9.63 -15.96 -13.05
C THR A 63 10.33 -16.58 -11.84
N LEU A 64 10.36 -17.91 -11.75
CA LEU A 64 11.06 -18.66 -10.71
C LEU A 64 12.55 -18.32 -10.69
N GLN A 65 13.23 -18.46 -11.83
CA GLN A 65 14.68 -18.22 -11.93
C GLN A 65 15.05 -16.77 -11.57
N ARG A 66 14.23 -15.80 -12.01
CA ARG A 66 14.52 -14.37 -11.79
C ARG A 66 14.23 -13.91 -10.37
N HIS A 67 13.10 -14.31 -9.79
CA HIS A 67 12.59 -13.72 -8.55
C HIS A 67 12.62 -14.64 -7.34
N TYR A 68 12.72 -15.95 -7.57
CA TYR A 68 12.64 -17.01 -6.58
C TYR A 68 13.62 -18.16 -6.86
N PRO A 69 14.91 -17.89 -7.13
CA PRO A 69 15.86 -18.91 -7.58
C PRO A 69 16.04 -20.06 -6.57
N THR A 70 15.81 -19.81 -5.29
CA THR A 70 15.86 -20.84 -4.23
C THR A 70 14.71 -21.85 -4.31
N LEU A 71 13.64 -21.54 -5.06
CA LEU A 71 12.45 -22.39 -5.21
C LEU A 71 12.48 -23.23 -6.50
N THR A 72 13.51 -23.10 -7.35
CA THR A 72 13.55 -23.79 -8.65
C THR A 72 13.75 -25.30 -8.52
N ASN A 73 14.44 -25.77 -7.47
CA ASN A 73 14.85 -27.17 -7.29
C ASN A 73 14.07 -27.91 -6.18
N VAL A 74 12.91 -27.40 -5.76
CA VAL A 74 12.04 -28.07 -4.78
C VAL A 74 11.06 -29.01 -5.48
N ASP A 75 10.45 -29.95 -4.75
CA ASP A 75 9.56 -30.98 -5.34
C ASP A 75 8.38 -30.41 -6.14
N GLN A 76 7.81 -29.28 -5.68
CA GLN A 76 6.67 -28.61 -6.31
C GLN A 76 6.97 -27.13 -6.56
N PRO A 77 7.82 -26.80 -7.56
CA PRO A 77 8.34 -25.45 -7.74
C PRO A 77 7.24 -24.44 -8.10
N TYR A 78 6.22 -24.85 -8.86
CA TYR A 78 5.09 -23.99 -9.23
C TYR A 78 4.15 -23.69 -8.06
N VAL A 79 3.92 -24.68 -7.18
CA VAL A 79 3.18 -24.49 -5.93
C VAL A 79 3.96 -23.56 -4.99
N ALA A 80 5.28 -23.75 -4.90
CA ALA A 80 6.15 -22.88 -4.13
C ALA A 80 6.16 -21.44 -4.67
N LEU A 81 6.17 -21.24 -5.99
CA LEU A 81 6.02 -19.93 -6.60
C LEU A 81 4.70 -19.27 -6.21
N LEU A 82 3.57 -19.98 -6.35
CA LEU A 82 2.25 -19.45 -6.01
C LEU A 82 2.19 -19.01 -4.55
N LYS A 83 2.70 -19.84 -3.62
CA LYS A 83 2.82 -19.50 -2.19
C LYS A 83 3.69 -18.25 -1.96
N ALA A 84 4.83 -18.17 -2.64
CA ALA A 84 5.76 -17.05 -2.46
C ALA A 84 5.23 -15.73 -3.03
N VAL A 85 4.49 -15.76 -4.15
CA VAL A 85 3.78 -14.59 -4.68
C VAL A 85 2.66 -14.17 -3.74
N LEU A 86 1.87 -15.14 -3.24
CA LEU A 86 0.81 -14.89 -2.26
C LEU A 86 1.33 -14.19 -1.01
N GLU A 87 2.42 -14.70 -0.42
CA GLU A 87 3.04 -14.11 0.78
C GLU A 87 3.56 -12.70 0.51
N ARG A 88 4.31 -12.49 -0.59
CA ARG A 88 4.80 -11.14 -0.94
C ARG A 88 3.66 -10.14 -1.12
N GLN A 89 2.55 -10.57 -1.72
CA GLN A 89 1.39 -9.72 -1.93
C GLN A 89 0.65 -9.44 -0.62
N ALA A 90 0.48 -10.43 0.26
CA ALA A 90 -0.08 -10.21 1.60
C ALA A 90 0.76 -9.20 2.40
N VAL A 91 2.09 -9.31 2.36
CA VAL A 91 3.01 -8.35 2.99
C VAL A 91 2.88 -6.95 2.38
N LEU A 92 2.82 -6.86 1.05
CA LEU A 92 2.69 -5.58 0.33
C LEU A 92 1.41 -4.85 0.72
N ILE A 93 0.26 -5.55 0.68
CA ILE A 93 -1.03 -4.95 1.02
C ILE A 93 -1.08 -4.55 2.49
N ALA A 94 -0.53 -5.37 3.40
CA ALA A 94 -0.44 -4.98 4.81
C ALA A 94 0.33 -3.66 4.98
N ARG A 95 1.45 -3.49 4.25
CA ARG A 95 2.21 -2.23 4.25
C ARG A 95 1.43 -1.05 3.67
N TRP A 96 0.59 -1.27 2.66
CA TRP A 96 -0.31 -0.21 2.16
C TRP A 96 -1.31 0.22 3.23
N GLN A 97 -1.89 -0.74 3.95
CA GLN A 97 -2.82 -0.46 5.06
C GLN A 97 -2.13 0.36 6.16
N HIS A 98 -0.88 0.02 6.52
CA HIS A 98 -0.14 0.72 7.58
C HIS A 98 0.11 2.22 7.36
N VAL A 99 0.08 2.66 6.10
CA VAL A 99 0.31 4.06 5.71
C VAL A 99 -0.91 4.73 5.08
N GLY A 100 -2.06 4.06 5.07
CA GLY A 100 -3.28 4.64 4.49
C GLY A 100 -3.21 4.82 2.97
N PHE A 101 -2.40 4.01 2.27
CA PHE A 101 -2.28 4.07 0.81
C PHE A 101 -3.43 3.32 0.14
N VAL A 102 -4.04 3.95 -0.86
CA VAL A 102 -5.10 3.39 -1.70
C VAL A 102 -4.60 3.38 -3.14
N HIS A 103 -4.49 2.19 -3.74
CA HIS A 103 -3.99 2.05 -5.11
C HIS A 103 -5.01 2.52 -6.17
N GLY A 104 -6.30 2.36 -5.89
CA GLY A 104 -7.39 2.85 -6.76
C GLY A 104 -7.70 2.01 -8.00
N VAL A 105 -6.78 1.18 -8.51
CA VAL A 105 -7.02 0.23 -9.63
C VAL A 105 -6.19 -1.03 -9.46
N MET A 106 -6.70 -1.98 -8.68
CA MET A 106 -6.04 -3.27 -8.44
C MET A 106 -6.53 -4.34 -9.42
N ASN A 107 -6.51 -4.05 -10.72
CA ASN A 107 -6.73 -5.08 -11.75
C ASN A 107 -5.58 -6.11 -11.72
N THR A 108 -5.77 -7.29 -12.29
CA THR A 108 -4.74 -8.35 -12.31
C THR A 108 -3.51 -7.96 -13.13
N ASP A 109 -3.68 -7.13 -14.15
CA ASP A 109 -2.60 -6.49 -14.89
C ASP A 109 -1.92 -5.36 -14.11
N ASN A 110 -2.35 -4.99 -12.91
CA ASN A 110 -1.62 -4.07 -12.02
C ASN A 110 -1.02 -4.79 -10.80
N MET A 111 -0.93 -6.11 -10.84
CA MET A 111 -0.36 -6.92 -9.75
C MET A 111 0.94 -7.57 -10.17
N ALA A 112 2.08 -6.96 -9.80
CA ALA A 112 3.40 -7.45 -10.15
C ALA A 112 3.76 -8.74 -9.40
N LEU A 113 4.28 -9.75 -10.12
CA LEU A 113 4.75 -11.00 -9.50
C LEU A 113 6.00 -10.80 -8.63
N SER A 114 6.72 -9.69 -8.79
CA SER A 114 7.85 -9.33 -7.92
C SER A 114 7.41 -8.96 -6.50
N GLY A 115 6.14 -8.60 -6.30
CA GLY A 115 5.64 -8.04 -5.04
C GLY A 115 5.90 -6.54 -4.89
N GLU A 116 6.11 -5.82 -6.00
CA GLU A 116 6.26 -4.36 -6.03
C GLU A 116 4.91 -3.67 -6.29
N THR A 117 4.69 -2.51 -5.66
CA THR A 117 3.66 -1.56 -6.09
C THR A 117 4.00 -1.06 -7.51
N ILE A 118 3.04 -1.11 -8.43
CA ILE A 118 3.23 -0.79 -9.85
C ILE A 118 2.01 -0.04 -10.39
N ASP A 119 2.20 0.74 -11.47
CA ASP A 119 1.12 1.43 -12.17
C ASP A 119 0.31 2.41 -11.29
N TYR A 120 1.04 3.44 -10.85
CA TYR A 120 0.54 4.64 -10.17
C TYR A 120 -0.36 5.47 -11.11
N GLY A 121 -1.65 5.14 -11.15
CA GLY A 121 -2.69 5.94 -11.77
C GLY A 121 -3.47 6.72 -10.71
N PRO A 122 -4.71 6.32 -10.37
CA PRO A 122 -5.53 7.01 -9.40
C PRO A 122 -5.28 6.52 -7.97
N CYS A 123 -4.00 6.45 -7.61
CA CYS A 123 -3.58 6.11 -6.26
C CYS A 123 -3.40 7.37 -5.41
N ALA A 124 -3.63 7.25 -4.11
CA ALA A 124 -3.47 8.35 -3.18
C ALA A 124 -3.32 7.85 -1.74
N PHE A 125 -2.85 8.75 -0.88
CA PHE A 125 -2.83 8.53 0.56
C PHE A 125 -4.07 9.19 1.18
N MET A 126 -4.68 8.53 2.16
CA MET A 126 -5.78 9.12 2.91
C MET A 126 -5.28 10.21 3.86
N ASP A 127 -6.05 11.30 3.94
CA ASP A 127 -5.93 12.30 4.99
C ASP A 127 -6.75 11.82 6.20
N ALA A 128 -8.06 12.12 6.26
CA ALA A 128 -8.96 11.60 7.27
C ALA A 128 -9.16 10.07 7.13
N TYR A 129 -9.10 9.34 8.24
CA TYR A 129 -9.32 7.90 8.23
C TYR A 129 -10.78 7.57 7.95
N HIS A 130 -11.01 6.81 6.88
CA HIS A 130 -12.30 6.19 6.61
C HIS A 130 -12.08 4.86 5.85
N PRO A 131 -12.67 3.74 6.30
CA PRO A 131 -12.42 2.44 5.68
C PRO A 131 -12.92 2.36 4.23
N ALA A 132 -13.94 3.15 3.88
CA ALA A 132 -14.49 3.23 2.53
C ALA A 132 -13.78 4.26 1.61
N THR A 133 -12.67 4.88 2.04
CA THR A 133 -11.94 5.84 1.21
C THR A 133 -11.52 5.20 -0.12
N ALA A 134 -11.91 5.84 -1.22
CA ALA A 134 -11.55 5.50 -2.59
C ALA A 134 -11.32 6.79 -3.37
N PHE A 135 -10.38 6.77 -4.31
CA PHE A 135 -9.99 7.98 -5.05
C PHE A 135 -10.19 7.88 -6.56
N SER A 136 -10.34 6.66 -7.07
CA SER A 136 -10.42 6.42 -8.50
C SER A 136 -11.74 6.86 -9.09
N SER A 137 -11.68 7.68 -10.14
CA SER A 137 -12.88 8.18 -10.81
C SER A 137 -13.73 7.09 -11.46
N ILE A 138 -13.11 5.96 -11.78
CA ILE A 138 -13.79 4.79 -12.36
C ILE A 138 -14.31 3.81 -11.30
N ASP A 139 -13.97 4.01 -10.01
CA ASP A 139 -14.37 3.11 -8.92
C ASP A 139 -15.67 3.57 -8.24
N GLN A 140 -16.76 3.62 -9.02
CA GLN A 140 -18.06 4.11 -8.54
C GLN A 140 -18.68 3.26 -7.41
N HIS A 141 -18.25 2.01 -7.26
CA HIS A 141 -18.78 1.06 -6.28
C HIS A 141 -17.81 0.75 -5.14
N GLY A 142 -16.69 1.47 -5.05
CA GLY A 142 -15.68 1.28 -4.00
C GLY A 142 -15.02 -0.11 -4.04
N ARG A 143 -14.92 -0.75 -5.20
CA ARG A 143 -14.24 -2.05 -5.40
C ARG A 143 -12.81 -2.00 -4.88
N TYR A 144 -12.12 -0.88 -5.08
CA TYR A 144 -10.72 -0.65 -4.71
C TYR A 144 -10.57 0.29 -3.51
N ALA A 145 -11.65 0.50 -2.75
CA ALA A 145 -11.60 1.24 -1.49
C ALA A 145 -10.57 0.65 -0.51
N TYR A 146 -10.06 1.49 0.38
CA TYR A 146 -8.99 1.16 1.32
C TYR A 146 -9.18 -0.20 2.01
N ALA A 147 -10.33 -0.45 2.65
CA ALA A 147 -10.62 -1.69 3.37
C ALA A 147 -10.83 -2.90 2.46
N ASN A 148 -11.10 -2.69 1.17
CA ASN A 148 -11.32 -3.76 0.19
C ASN A 148 -10.01 -4.27 -0.44
N GLN A 149 -8.90 -3.51 -0.37
CA GLN A 149 -7.63 -3.88 -0.99
C GLN A 149 -7.13 -5.31 -0.63
N PRO A 150 -7.22 -5.78 0.64
CA PRO A 150 -6.84 -7.16 0.98
C PRO A 150 -7.69 -8.22 0.28
N LYS A 151 -9.01 -8.00 0.21
CA LYS A 151 -9.94 -8.90 -0.48
C LYS A 151 -9.67 -8.93 -1.98
N ILE A 152 -9.36 -7.79 -2.59
CA ILE A 152 -9.03 -7.72 -4.00
C ILE A 152 -7.69 -8.41 -4.31
N ALA A 153 -6.67 -8.24 -3.47
CA ALA A 153 -5.41 -8.95 -3.64
C ALA A 153 -5.61 -10.47 -3.56
N HIS A 154 -6.40 -10.96 -2.58
CA HIS A 154 -6.77 -12.38 -2.52
C HIS A 154 -7.47 -12.84 -3.80
N TRP A 155 -8.43 -12.06 -4.30
CA TRP A 155 -9.13 -12.37 -5.55
C TRP A 155 -8.18 -12.42 -6.75
N ASN A 156 -7.25 -11.48 -6.88
CA ASN A 156 -6.26 -11.47 -7.97
C ASN A 156 -5.31 -12.69 -7.86
N ILE A 157 -4.89 -13.10 -6.67
CA ILE A 157 -4.09 -14.32 -6.49
C ILE A 157 -4.89 -15.56 -6.88
N SER A 158 -6.21 -15.58 -6.65
CA SER A 158 -7.07 -16.67 -7.16
C SER A 158 -7.07 -16.75 -8.68
N ARG A 159 -6.95 -15.60 -9.37
CA ARG A 159 -6.83 -15.56 -10.84
C ARG A 159 -5.48 -16.12 -11.29
N LEU A 160 -4.39 -15.74 -10.61
CA LEU A 160 -3.07 -16.32 -10.83
C LEU A 160 -3.09 -17.85 -10.65
N ALA A 161 -3.65 -18.33 -9.53
CA ALA A 161 -3.76 -19.75 -9.24
C ALA A 161 -4.57 -20.51 -10.32
N SER A 162 -5.67 -19.90 -10.78
CA SER A 162 -6.49 -20.45 -11.87
C SER A 162 -5.71 -20.56 -13.19
N ALA A 163 -4.92 -19.53 -13.54
CA ALA A 163 -4.08 -19.54 -14.74
C ALA A 163 -2.96 -20.58 -14.66
N MET A 164 -2.44 -20.86 -13.45
CA MET A 164 -1.36 -21.82 -13.22
C MET A 164 -1.81 -23.28 -13.12
N LEU A 165 -3.12 -23.59 -13.08
CA LEU A 165 -3.63 -24.95 -12.87
C LEU A 165 -2.93 -26.03 -13.71
N PRO A 166 -2.67 -25.85 -15.03
CA PRO A 166 -1.99 -26.86 -15.84
C PRO A 166 -0.56 -27.20 -15.38
N LEU A 167 0.06 -26.30 -14.61
CA LEU A 167 1.40 -26.50 -14.06
C LEU A 167 1.40 -27.06 -12.63
N LEU A 168 0.29 -26.90 -11.88
CA LEU A 168 0.24 -27.31 -10.48
C LEU A 168 0.10 -28.84 -10.33
N HIS A 169 -0.67 -29.47 -11.22
CA HIS A 169 -0.83 -30.91 -11.25
C HIS A 169 -1.34 -31.39 -12.62
N THR A 170 -1.06 -32.65 -12.97
CA THR A 170 -1.53 -33.27 -14.23
C THR A 170 -3.04 -33.57 -14.20
N ASN A 171 -3.55 -33.99 -13.04
CA ASN A 171 -4.98 -34.10 -12.77
C ASN A 171 -5.55 -32.73 -12.37
N LYS A 172 -6.60 -32.29 -13.09
CA LYS A 172 -7.26 -31.00 -12.90
C LYS A 172 -7.90 -30.83 -11.53
N GLU A 173 -8.55 -31.86 -10.98
CA GLU A 173 -9.21 -31.78 -9.67
C GLU A 173 -8.17 -31.62 -8.56
N GLU A 174 -7.06 -32.35 -8.66
CA GLU A 174 -5.92 -32.22 -7.75
C GLU A 174 -5.22 -30.86 -7.88
N ALA A 175 -5.08 -30.33 -9.10
CA ALA A 175 -4.54 -28.98 -9.31
C ALA A 175 -5.39 -27.91 -8.61
N VAL A 176 -6.72 -28.02 -8.69
CA VAL A 176 -7.65 -27.13 -8.00
C VAL A 176 -7.55 -27.28 -6.48
N ALA A 177 -7.47 -28.51 -5.97
CA ALA A 177 -7.31 -28.76 -4.53
C ALA A 177 -6.01 -28.13 -4.00
N VAL A 178 -4.89 -28.32 -4.71
CA VAL A 178 -3.60 -27.71 -4.37
C VAL A 178 -3.69 -26.18 -4.40
N ALA A 179 -4.26 -25.60 -5.47
CA ALA A 179 -4.45 -24.16 -5.58
C ALA A 179 -5.25 -23.59 -4.40
N ASN A 180 -6.39 -24.20 -4.08
CA ASN A 180 -7.25 -23.78 -2.97
C ASN A 180 -6.53 -23.86 -1.62
N SER A 181 -5.78 -24.94 -1.36
CA SER A 181 -4.99 -25.08 -0.13
C SER A 181 -3.98 -23.96 0.06
N VAL A 182 -3.45 -23.40 -1.03
CA VAL A 182 -2.56 -22.24 -0.99
C VAL A 182 -3.35 -20.97 -0.72
N LEU A 183 -4.45 -20.74 -1.43
CA LEU A 183 -5.29 -19.54 -1.31
C LEU A 183 -5.88 -19.38 0.10
N GLU A 184 -6.29 -20.48 0.73
CA GLU A 184 -6.86 -20.50 2.08
C GLU A 184 -5.89 -19.97 3.15
N THR A 185 -4.58 -19.93 2.88
CA THR A 185 -3.57 -19.36 3.80
C THR A 185 -3.50 -17.83 3.77
N PHE A 186 -4.05 -17.17 2.74
CA PHE A 186 -3.92 -15.72 2.58
C PHE A 186 -4.46 -14.91 3.76
N PRO A 187 -5.68 -15.17 4.29
CA PRO A 187 -6.23 -14.36 5.38
C PRO A 187 -5.34 -14.36 6.63
N GLU A 188 -4.82 -15.53 7.02
CA GLU A 188 -3.94 -15.67 8.19
C GLU A 188 -2.61 -14.94 7.98
N ILE A 189 -1.97 -15.14 6.82
CA ILE A 189 -0.70 -14.48 6.49
C ILE A 189 -0.87 -12.96 6.46
N PHE A 190 -1.91 -12.46 5.80
CA PHE A 190 -2.22 -11.03 5.75
C PHE A 190 -2.48 -10.47 7.15
N HIS A 191 -3.33 -11.12 7.96
CA HIS A 191 -3.66 -10.67 9.30
C HIS A 191 -2.43 -10.61 10.21
N LYS A 192 -1.57 -11.64 10.15
CA LYS A 192 -0.29 -11.66 10.88
C LYS A 192 0.59 -10.46 10.52
N HIS A 193 0.78 -10.18 9.23
CA HIS A 193 1.58 -9.02 8.81
C HIS A 193 0.91 -7.68 9.14
N CYS A 194 -0.42 -7.61 9.11
CA CYS A 194 -1.18 -6.44 9.53
C CYS A 194 -0.90 -6.12 11.00
N LEU A 195 -1.06 -7.11 11.89
CA LEU A 195 -0.83 -6.96 13.33
C LEU A 195 0.62 -6.61 13.67
N VAL A 196 1.61 -7.19 12.97
CA VAL A 196 3.03 -6.84 13.16
C VAL A 196 3.24 -5.34 12.95
N GLY A 197 2.73 -4.77 11.86
CA GLY A 197 2.88 -3.34 11.62
C GLY A 197 2.02 -2.47 12.54
N GLN A 198 0.79 -2.88 12.86
CA GLN A 198 -0.05 -2.16 13.83
C GLN A 198 0.62 -2.06 15.20
N ARG A 199 1.21 -3.15 15.71
CA ARG A 199 2.00 -3.15 16.95
C ARG A 199 3.18 -2.18 16.86
N ALA A 200 3.94 -2.20 15.77
CA ALA A 200 5.06 -1.29 15.59
C ALA A 200 4.62 0.19 15.56
N LYS A 201 3.50 0.50 14.90
CA LYS A 201 2.89 1.83 14.88
C LYS A 201 2.40 2.30 16.26
N LEU A 202 2.11 1.36 17.17
CA LEU A 202 1.70 1.63 18.55
C LEU A 202 2.84 1.50 19.56
N GLY A 203 4.08 1.23 19.13
CA GLY A 203 5.24 1.12 20.01
C GLY A 203 5.34 -0.19 20.80
N LEU A 204 4.65 -1.24 20.34
CA LEU A 204 4.58 -2.55 20.99
C LEU A 204 5.66 -3.50 20.42
N PHE A 205 6.53 -4.03 21.29
CA PHE A 205 7.63 -4.94 20.92
C PHE A 205 7.27 -6.42 21.03
N ASN A 206 6.32 -6.75 21.89
CA ASN A 206 5.82 -8.11 22.11
C ASN A 206 4.37 -8.23 21.63
N GLU A 207 3.89 -9.47 21.52
CA GLU A 207 2.50 -9.79 21.22
C GLU A 207 1.75 -10.16 22.50
N GLU A 208 0.58 -9.56 22.71
CA GLU A 208 -0.36 -9.92 23.77
C GLU A 208 -1.78 -10.09 23.19
N PRO A 209 -2.62 -10.95 23.80
CA PRO A 209 -4.05 -10.95 23.52
C PRO A 209 -4.64 -9.54 23.70
N GLY A 210 -5.48 -9.11 22.75
CA GLY A 210 -6.09 -7.79 22.74
C GLY A 210 -5.35 -6.72 21.93
N ASP A 211 -4.14 -7.00 21.42
CA ASP A 211 -3.41 -6.05 20.56
C ASP A 211 -4.19 -5.69 19.28
N ALA A 212 -4.93 -6.65 18.71
CA ALA A 212 -5.80 -6.44 17.56
C ALA A 212 -6.94 -5.46 17.89
N GLU A 213 -7.67 -5.73 18.99
CA GLU A 213 -8.77 -4.88 19.46
C GLU A 213 -8.27 -3.47 19.81
N LEU A 214 -7.07 -3.34 20.35
CA LEU A 214 -6.46 -2.05 20.64
C LEU A 214 -6.22 -1.24 19.36
N ALA A 215 -5.73 -1.88 18.29
CA ALA A 215 -5.55 -1.22 17.00
C ALA A 215 -6.89 -0.88 16.33
N GLU A 216 -7.84 -1.81 16.34
CA GLU A 216 -9.16 -1.64 15.74
C GLU A 216 -9.99 -0.55 16.43
N SER A 217 -9.96 -0.49 17.77
CA SER A 217 -10.68 0.55 18.52
C SER A 217 -10.08 1.95 18.32
N LEU A 218 -8.77 2.09 18.09
CA LEU A 218 -8.19 3.37 17.66
C LEU A 218 -8.79 3.82 16.32
N LEU A 219 -8.80 2.91 15.33
CA LEU A 219 -9.33 3.20 14.00
C LEU A 219 -10.82 3.54 14.04
N ALA A 220 -11.60 2.88 14.90
CA ALA A 220 -13.02 3.19 15.09
C ALA A 220 -13.23 4.62 15.59
N VAL A 221 -12.46 5.05 16.60
CA VAL A 221 -12.53 6.43 17.12
C VAL A 221 -12.06 7.44 16.06
N MET A 222 -11.01 7.11 15.30
CA MET A 222 -10.54 7.97 14.21
C MET A 222 -11.59 8.13 13.12
N GLN A 223 -12.33 7.08 12.77
CA GLN A 223 -13.41 7.13 11.80
C GLN A 223 -14.56 8.01 12.29
N GLU A 224 -14.97 7.82 13.54
CA GLU A 224 -16.05 8.61 14.16
C GLU A 224 -15.72 10.11 14.21
N GLN A 225 -14.46 10.44 14.53
CA GLN A 225 -14.01 11.82 14.67
C GLN A 225 -13.43 12.43 13.38
N GLY A 226 -13.40 11.69 12.27
CA GLY A 226 -12.78 12.14 11.01
C GLY A 226 -11.30 12.50 11.16
N ALA A 227 -10.57 11.82 12.05
CA ALA A 227 -9.19 12.16 12.39
C ALA A 227 -8.22 11.85 11.25
N ASP A 228 -7.22 12.73 11.04
CA ASP A 228 -6.14 12.49 10.07
C ASP A 228 -5.34 11.24 10.44
N PHE A 229 -5.25 10.29 9.50
CA PHE A 229 -4.64 8.99 9.70
C PHE A 229 -3.17 9.11 10.08
N THR A 230 -2.40 9.83 9.27
CA THR A 230 -0.95 9.96 9.43
C THR A 230 -0.60 10.72 10.70
N ASN A 231 -1.25 11.86 10.93
CA ASN A 231 -0.97 12.73 12.07
C ASN A 231 -1.40 12.11 13.38
N THR A 232 -2.50 11.34 13.43
CA THR A 232 -2.90 10.64 14.66
C THR A 232 -1.80 9.66 15.10
N PHE A 233 -1.35 8.78 14.22
CA PHE A 233 -0.26 7.85 14.54
C PHE A 233 1.07 8.56 14.84
N ARG A 234 1.32 9.67 14.15
CA ARG A 234 2.53 10.45 14.39
C ARG A 234 2.53 11.11 15.76
N ASP A 235 1.40 11.68 16.18
CA ASP A 235 1.25 12.35 17.47
C ASP A 235 1.42 11.39 18.64
N LEU A 236 0.98 10.13 18.51
CA LEU A 236 1.23 9.07 19.50
C LEU A 236 2.73 8.85 19.77
N SER A 237 3.60 9.16 18.81
CA SER A 237 5.05 9.06 18.96
C SER A 237 5.70 10.26 19.68
N GLY A 238 4.90 11.30 19.94
CA GLY A 238 5.26 12.53 20.63
C GLY A 238 4.81 12.56 22.09
N GLU A 239 4.64 13.78 22.61
CA GLU A 239 4.11 14.03 23.95
C GLU A 239 2.72 14.67 23.92
N VAL A 240 2.36 15.27 22.79
CA VAL A 240 1.15 16.10 22.64
C VAL A 240 0.42 15.67 21.37
N MET A 241 -0.89 15.50 21.50
CA MET A 241 -1.81 15.37 20.37
C MET A 241 -2.06 16.75 19.77
N THR A 242 -1.81 16.91 18.48
CA THR A 242 -2.09 18.15 17.76
C THR A 242 -3.58 18.31 17.46
N ASN A 243 -4.30 17.20 17.30
CA ASN A 243 -5.75 17.19 17.25
C ASN A 243 -6.34 17.22 18.67
N ILE A 244 -6.67 18.43 19.14
CA ILE A 244 -7.21 18.67 20.49
C ILE A 244 -8.61 18.06 20.66
N GLU A 245 -9.44 18.07 19.62
CA GLU A 245 -10.80 17.53 19.65
C GLU A 245 -10.77 16.01 19.85
N LEU A 246 -9.93 15.31 19.08
CA LEU A 246 -9.70 13.88 19.26
C LEU A 246 -9.17 13.58 20.68
N ALA A 247 -8.18 14.34 21.15
CA ALA A 247 -7.63 14.17 22.50
C ALA A 247 -8.66 14.41 23.61
N ALA A 248 -9.65 15.28 23.36
CA ALA A 248 -10.77 15.57 24.25
C ALA A 248 -11.96 14.60 24.07
N HIS A 249 -11.93 13.68 23.11
CA HIS A 249 -12.97 12.69 22.94
C HIS A 249 -12.93 11.62 24.04
N ALA A 250 -14.08 11.26 24.61
CA ALA A 250 -14.14 10.34 25.74
C ALA A 250 -13.59 8.94 25.40
N GLU A 251 -13.98 8.40 24.23
CA GLU A 251 -13.51 7.10 23.76
C GLU A 251 -12.01 7.11 23.45
N PHE A 252 -11.48 8.22 22.92
CA PHE A 252 -10.03 8.33 22.69
C PHE A 252 -9.26 8.33 24.00
N ARG A 253 -9.74 9.06 25.03
CA ARG A 253 -9.09 9.04 26.36
C ARG A 253 -9.11 7.66 26.98
N ALA A 254 -10.24 6.96 26.90
CA ALA A 254 -10.35 5.59 27.40
C ALA A 254 -9.41 4.65 26.66
N TRP A 255 -9.36 4.75 25.32
CA TRP A 255 -8.41 4.03 24.49
C TRP A 255 -6.95 4.33 24.85
N HIS A 256 -6.60 5.61 25.01
CA HIS A 256 -5.24 6.07 25.30
C HIS A 256 -4.74 5.54 26.65
N THR A 257 -5.61 5.49 27.68
CA THR A 257 -5.30 4.85 28.97
C THR A 257 -4.96 3.37 28.79
N ARG A 258 -5.80 2.61 28.07
CA ARG A 258 -5.54 1.17 27.78
C ARG A 258 -4.24 0.97 27.01
N TRP A 259 -3.96 1.83 26.03
CA TRP A 259 -2.72 1.79 25.26
C TRP A 259 -1.48 2.06 26.14
N GLN A 260 -1.56 3.03 27.05
CA GLN A 260 -0.47 3.32 28.00
C GLN A 260 -0.24 2.16 28.98
N GLU A 261 -1.30 1.54 29.49
CA GLU A 261 -1.20 0.33 30.31
C GLU A 261 -0.54 -0.82 29.54
N ARG A 262 -0.95 -1.03 28.28
CA ARG A 262 -0.35 -2.04 27.40
C ARG A 262 1.14 -1.78 27.13
N LEU A 263 1.52 -0.52 26.93
CA LEU A 263 2.93 -0.11 26.83
C LEU A 263 3.71 -0.34 28.13
N GLY A 264 3.05 -0.32 29.29
CA GLY A 264 3.68 -0.59 30.58
C GLY A 264 3.97 -2.07 30.83
N ARG A 265 3.39 -2.99 30.04
CA ARG A 265 3.54 -4.45 30.21
C ARG A 265 4.69 -5.07 29.42
N GLN A 266 5.43 -4.28 28.64
CA GLN A 266 6.62 -4.73 27.93
C GLN A 266 7.91 -4.27 28.63
N PRO A 267 9.05 -4.95 28.44
CA PRO A 267 10.31 -4.57 29.10
C PRO A 267 10.95 -3.28 28.54
N GLN A 268 10.55 -2.84 27.34
CA GLN A 268 11.07 -1.63 26.71
C GLN A 268 10.44 -0.37 27.32
N ASN A 269 11.28 0.60 27.66
CA ASN A 269 10.84 1.89 28.18
C ASN A 269 10.13 2.74 27.10
N ARG A 270 9.54 3.86 27.56
CA ARG A 270 8.79 4.79 26.71
C ARG A 270 9.62 5.37 25.56
N ASP A 271 10.92 5.62 25.78
CA ASP A 271 11.79 6.17 24.73
C ASP A 271 12.01 5.17 23.59
N LYS A 272 12.19 3.88 23.92
CA LYS A 272 12.27 2.81 22.91
C LYS A 272 10.95 2.64 22.16
N ALA A 273 9.81 2.70 22.86
CA ALA A 273 8.49 2.65 22.22
C ALA A 273 8.28 3.85 21.26
N ARG A 274 8.65 5.06 21.68
CA ARG A 274 8.62 6.26 20.83
C ARG A 274 9.53 6.14 19.61
N ALA A 275 10.75 5.63 19.78
CA ALA A 275 11.66 5.40 18.67
C ALA A 275 11.09 4.40 17.66
N LEU A 276 10.49 3.30 18.13
CA LEU A 276 9.82 2.31 17.28
C LEU A 276 8.67 2.95 16.48
N MET A 277 7.81 3.73 17.15
CA MET A 277 6.72 4.44 16.49
C MET A 277 7.22 5.43 15.44
N ARG A 278 8.28 6.21 15.72
CA ARG A 278 8.85 7.18 14.76
C ARG A 278 9.41 6.51 13.51
N GLN A 279 9.86 5.27 13.60
CA GLN A 279 10.33 4.48 12.45
C GLN A 279 9.18 3.93 11.58
N HIS A 280 7.96 3.87 12.11
CA HIS A 280 6.79 3.27 11.43
C HIS A 280 5.65 4.26 11.17
N ASN A 281 5.68 5.43 11.79
CA ASN A 281 4.71 6.51 11.64
C ASN A 281 5.38 7.70 10.96
N PRO A 282 5.20 7.84 9.63
CA PRO A 282 5.80 8.95 8.89
C PRO A 282 5.24 10.29 9.40
N ALA A 283 6.08 11.32 9.37
CA ALA A 283 5.66 12.71 9.50
C ALA A 283 5.05 13.25 8.21
N PHE A 284 5.51 12.72 7.07
CA PHE A 284 5.15 13.20 5.75
C PHE A 284 4.70 12.06 4.84
N ILE A 285 3.59 12.29 4.15
CA ILE A 285 3.09 11.50 3.03
C ILE A 285 2.94 12.45 1.83
N PRO A 286 2.93 11.97 0.59
CA PRO A 286 2.62 12.81 -0.56
C PRO A 286 1.12 13.13 -0.52
N ARG A 287 0.73 14.11 0.31
CA ARG A 287 -0.65 14.56 0.47
C ARG A 287 -1.19 15.02 -0.87
N ASN A 288 -2.42 14.64 -1.16
CA ASN A 288 -3.00 14.80 -2.49
C ASN A 288 -2.99 16.26 -2.96
N HIS A 289 -3.37 17.20 -2.09
CA HIS A 289 -3.33 18.63 -2.42
C HIS A 289 -1.91 19.16 -2.71
N LYS A 290 -0.85 18.61 -2.09
CA LYS A 290 0.54 18.96 -2.38
C LYS A 290 1.04 18.35 -3.68
N VAL A 291 0.56 17.16 -4.02
CA VAL A 291 0.81 16.55 -5.34
C VAL A 291 0.16 17.41 -6.43
N GLU A 292 -1.09 17.84 -6.25
CA GLU A 292 -1.78 18.72 -7.21
C GLU A 292 -1.13 20.09 -7.34
N GLU A 293 -0.66 20.69 -6.23
CA GLU A 293 0.10 21.95 -6.26
C GLU A 293 1.36 21.82 -7.13
N ALA A 294 2.15 20.76 -6.92
CA ALA A 294 3.34 20.49 -7.73
C ALA A 294 3.01 20.21 -9.21
N LEU A 295 1.93 19.46 -9.47
CA LEU A 295 1.47 19.17 -10.84
C LEU A 295 1.01 20.44 -11.55
N ALA A 296 0.24 21.31 -10.88
CA ALA A 296 -0.25 22.56 -11.44
C ALA A 296 0.91 23.52 -11.76
N ALA A 297 1.87 23.68 -10.84
CA ALA A 297 3.07 24.49 -11.06
C ALA A 297 3.87 24.01 -12.28
N ALA A 298 4.13 22.70 -12.36
CA ALA A 298 4.88 22.13 -13.48
C ALA A 298 4.12 22.23 -14.80
N THR A 299 2.81 21.99 -14.80
CA THR A 299 1.99 21.91 -16.02
C THR A 299 1.68 23.28 -16.61
N PHE A 300 1.27 24.25 -15.78
CA PHE A 300 0.77 25.55 -16.25
C PHE A 300 1.82 26.65 -16.24
N HIS A 301 2.89 26.48 -15.44
CA HIS A 301 3.92 27.49 -15.26
C HIS A 301 5.33 26.99 -15.60
N GLY A 302 5.50 25.69 -15.90
CA GLY A 302 6.83 25.10 -16.11
C GLY A 302 7.73 25.16 -14.88
N ASP A 303 7.14 25.40 -13.70
CA ASP A 303 7.86 25.57 -12.44
C ASP A 303 7.97 24.21 -11.73
N LEU A 304 9.19 23.70 -11.62
CA LEU A 304 9.49 22.43 -10.96
C LEU A 304 9.86 22.61 -9.49
N SER A 305 9.92 23.84 -8.97
CA SER A 305 10.37 24.09 -7.59
C SER A 305 9.44 23.45 -6.55
N GLU A 306 8.13 23.42 -6.78
CA GLU A 306 7.18 22.74 -5.89
C GLU A 306 7.34 21.22 -5.91
N LEU A 307 7.66 20.64 -7.08
CA LEU A 307 8.01 19.23 -7.19
C LEU A 307 9.29 18.92 -6.42
N GLU A 308 10.34 19.71 -6.59
CA GLU A 308 11.63 19.54 -5.91
C GLU A 308 11.47 19.60 -4.38
N LYS A 309 10.75 20.61 -3.87
CA LYS A 309 10.42 20.72 -2.44
C LYS A 309 9.66 19.49 -1.93
N LEU A 310 8.63 19.07 -2.66
CA LEU A 310 7.84 17.90 -2.27
C LEU A 310 8.71 16.64 -2.23
N LEU A 311 9.57 16.43 -3.25
CA LEU A 311 10.49 15.30 -3.32
C LEU A 311 11.49 15.28 -2.17
N ASP A 312 12.07 16.43 -1.82
CA ASP A 312 13.00 16.56 -0.69
C ASP A 312 12.35 16.14 0.63
N VAL A 313 11.10 16.53 0.86
CA VAL A 313 10.35 16.18 2.06
C VAL A 313 10.02 14.69 2.10
N ILE A 314 9.43 14.14 1.02
CA ILE A 314 8.99 12.74 1.01
C ILE A 314 10.15 11.74 0.85
N ALA A 315 11.37 12.22 0.55
CA ALA A 315 12.59 11.42 0.60
C ALA A 315 12.96 11.03 2.05
N GLN A 316 12.53 11.81 3.05
CA GLN A 316 12.75 11.54 4.47
C GLN A 316 11.44 11.52 5.26
N PRO A 317 10.50 10.60 4.93
CA PRO A 317 9.13 10.68 5.43
C PRO A 317 9.03 10.48 6.95
N PHE A 318 10.06 9.92 7.59
CA PHE A 318 10.12 9.67 9.04
C PHE A 318 10.88 10.75 9.82
N ALA A 319 11.43 11.79 9.14
CA ALA A 319 12.15 12.89 9.79
C ALA A 319 11.33 13.46 10.96
N TYR A 320 11.98 13.67 12.10
CA TYR A 320 11.24 13.82 13.36
C TYR A 320 10.56 15.19 13.49
N ASP A 321 11.29 16.21 13.11
CA ASP A 321 10.91 17.59 13.22
C ASP A 321 9.92 17.94 12.10
N ARG A 322 8.64 18.12 12.48
CA ARG A 322 7.63 18.79 11.63
C ARG A 322 7.99 20.29 11.45
N GLN A 323 9.25 20.60 11.14
CA GLN A 323 9.72 21.96 10.82
C GLN A 323 9.12 22.48 9.52
N LEU A 324 8.37 21.64 8.80
CA LEU A 324 7.68 21.94 7.56
C LEU A 324 6.17 21.70 7.73
N PRO A 325 5.47 22.53 8.52
CA PRO A 325 4.04 22.34 8.81
C PRO A 325 3.19 22.24 7.54
N ASP A 326 3.55 22.98 6.50
CA ASP A 326 2.87 23.01 5.19
C ASP A 326 2.76 21.63 4.54
N PHE A 327 3.72 20.73 4.76
CA PHE A 327 3.70 19.37 4.18
C PHE A 327 3.06 18.33 5.10
N SER A 328 2.80 18.69 6.35
CA SER A 328 2.19 17.79 7.35
C SER A 328 0.72 18.11 7.62
N THR A 329 0.24 19.29 7.21
CA THR A 329 -1.14 19.75 7.41
C THR A 329 -2.07 19.09 6.39
N PRO A 330 -3.22 18.51 6.80
CA PRO A 330 -4.23 18.01 5.87
C PRO A 330 -4.83 19.17 5.05
N PRO A 331 -5.55 18.89 3.94
CA PRO A 331 -6.29 19.94 3.24
C PRO A 331 -7.32 20.60 4.17
N ALA A 332 -7.72 21.83 3.83
CA ALA A 332 -8.76 22.53 4.59
C ALA A 332 -10.08 21.72 4.61
N PRO A 333 -10.89 21.80 5.68
CA PRO A 333 -12.13 21.01 5.80
C PRO A 333 -13.15 21.24 4.68
N ASP A 334 -13.11 22.40 4.03
CA ASP A 334 -13.96 22.80 2.90
C ASP A 334 -13.35 22.51 1.52
N ALA A 335 -12.16 21.90 1.48
CA ALA A 335 -11.56 21.46 0.24
C ALA A 335 -12.44 20.43 -0.48
N PRO A 336 -12.50 20.46 -1.82
CA PRO A 336 -13.29 19.49 -2.58
C PRO A 336 -12.80 18.06 -2.32
N VAL A 337 -13.73 17.10 -2.39
CA VAL A 337 -13.39 15.67 -2.30
C VAL A 337 -12.37 15.35 -3.38
N TYR A 338 -11.19 14.90 -2.97
CA TYR A 338 -10.13 14.55 -3.89
C TYR A 338 -10.51 13.30 -4.70
N GLN A 339 -10.42 13.41 -6.01
CA GLN A 339 -10.62 12.32 -6.96
C GLN A 339 -9.50 12.38 -7.99
N THR A 340 -8.97 11.23 -8.36
CA THR A 340 -7.88 11.11 -9.34
C THR A 340 -8.30 10.17 -10.47
N PHE A 341 -7.67 10.36 -11.63
CA PHE A 341 -8.08 9.77 -12.89
C PHE A 341 -7.02 8.81 -13.41
N CYS A 342 -7.46 7.68 -13.95
CA CYS A 342 -6.59 6.86 -14.79
C CYS A 342 -6.26 7.64 -16.06
N GLY A 343 -4.97 7.89 -16.30
CA GLY A 343 -4.51 8.50 -17.54
C GLY A 343 -4.47 7.58 -18.75
N THR A 344 -5.36 6.59 -18.84
CA THR A 344 -5.44 5.66 -19.99
C THR A 344 -6.26 6.26 -21.11
#